data_AF-A0A959P886-F1
#
_entry.id   AF-A0A959P886-F1
#
_cell.length_a   1.000
_cell.length_b   1.000
_cell.length_c   1.000
_cell.angle_alpha   90.00
_cell.angle_beta   90.00
_cell.angle_gamma   90.00
#
_symmetry.space_group_name_H-M   'P 1'
#
loop_
_entity.id
_entity.type
_entity.pdbx_description
1 polymer ?
#
loop_
_entity_poly.entity_id
_entity_poly.type
_entity_poly.pdbx_seq_one_letter_code
_entity_poly.pdbx_strand_id
1 'polypeptide(L)'
;MKNVQMKNVKQPLLIQQTSGVRHIFLFILFPFLLTTIGCEKDKLYEVNEETILPPNANKTKLKTDQQYIAILYANLFQTALSSDDLFEASECIQSVGDKDLVHEVLISNYMNKPDVILPTNQEMRADVDAFITETYNRFLVRNPTEAERQYFKNYINTHPNVRPELVYFSFALSNEYQYY
;
A
#
# COMPACT_ATOMS: atom_id res chain seq x y z
N MET A 1 -38.96 86.38 66.93
CA MET A 1 -39.20 87.13 65.69
C MET A 1 -38.99 86.19 64.51
N LYS A 2 -40.03 86.05 63.67
CA LYS A 2 -40.09 85.72 62.23
C LYS A 2 -38.94 84.87 61.64
N ASN A 3 -39.24 83.62 61.25
CA ASN A 3 -39.51 83.16 59.86
C ASN A 3 -38.24 83.23 58.98
N VAL A 4 -37.87 82.21 58.21
CA VAL A 4 -38.58 81.80 57.00
C VAL A 4 -38.19 80.36 56.59
N GLN A 5 -39.21 79.65 56.10
CA GLN A 5 -39.27 78.29 55.58
C GLN A 5 -38.71 78.12 54.15
N MET A 6 -38.18 76.91 53.91
CA MET A 6 -38.23 76.03 52.72
C MET A 6 -38.12 76.58 51.29
N LYS A 7 -37.34 75.85 50.46
CA LYS A 7 -37.81 75.52 49.10
C LYS A 7 -37.36 74.13 48.60
N ASN A 8 -38.40 73.38 48.20
CA ASN A 8 -38.48 72.05 47.60
C ASN A 8 -37.57 71.76 46.37
N VAL A 9 -37.02 70.54 46.38
CA VAL A 9 -37.23 69.42 45.42
C VAL A 9 -37.49 69.74 43.95
N LYS A 10 -36.68 69.13 43.05
CA LYS A 10 -37.09 68.41 41.82
C LYS A 10 -35.91 67.64 41.18
N GLN A 11 -35.99 66.31 41.15
CA GLN A 11 -35.45 65.42 40.09
C GLN A 11 -36.41 65.47 38.86
N PRO A 12 -36.22 64.78 37.71
CA PRO A 12 -35.05 64.10 37.08
C PRO A 12 -34.82 64.55 35.60
N LEU A 13 -33.76 64.09 34.91
CA LEU A 13 -33.84 63.88 33.46
C LEU A 13 -32.77 62.88 32.95
N LEU A 14 -33.26 61.79 32.36
CA LEU A 14 -32.57 60.88 31.46
C LEU A 14 -32.17 61.60 30.17
N ILE A 15 -30.90 61.54 29.75
CA ILE A 15 -30.52 61.64 28.33
C ILE A 15 -29.41 60.64 27.99
N GLN A 16 -29.81 59.74 27.09
CA GLN A 16 -29.09 58.87 26.17
C GLN A 16 -27.63 59.26 25.84
N GLN A 17 -26.71 58.29 25.95
CA GLN A 17 -25.52 58.26 25.08
C GLN A 17 -24.96 56.83 24.91
N THR A 18 -25.70 55.97 24.21
CA THR A 18 -25.20 54.64 23.76
C THR A 18 -24.99 54.66 22.25
N SER A 19 -23.87 55.22 21.79
CA SER A 19 -23.47 55.11 20.37
C SER A 19 -21.96 54.86 20.22
N GLY A 20 -21.12 55.45 21.07
CA GLY A 20 -19.66 55.25 21.00
C GLY A 20 -19.19 53.84 21.40
N VAL A 21 -19.84 53.21 22.39
CA VAL A 21 -19.35 51.93 22.95
C VAL A 21 -19.59 50.74 22.00
N ARG A 22 -20.63 50.79 21.15
CA ARG A 22 -20.95 49.70 20.19
C ARG A 22 -19.91 49.57 19.08
N HIS A 23 -19.36 50.69 18.59
CA HIS A 23 -18.38 50.70 17.53
C HIS A 23 -16.96 50.44 18.04
N ILE A 24 -16.64 50.84 19.28
CA ILE A 24 -15.38 50.49 19.94
C ILE A 24 -15.30 48.98 20.20
N PHE A 25 -16.40 48.35 20.61
CA PHE A 25 -16.44 46.89 20.80
C PHE A 25 -16.22 46.14 19.48
N LEU A 26 -16.78 46.66 18.37
CA LEU A 26 -16.63 46.08 17.03
C LEU A 26 -15.20 46.23 16.48
N PHE A 27 -14.53 47.36 16.74
CA PHE A 27 -13.13 47.58 16.37
C PHE A 27 -12.12 46.78 17.19
N ILE A 28 -12.48 46.37 18.41
CA ILE A 28 -11.65 45.51 19.27
C ILE A 28 -11.91 44.03 18.96
N LEU A 29 -13.13 43.64 18.59
CA LEU A 29 -13.50 42.26 18.27
C LEU A 29 -13.02 41.81 16.88
N PHE A 30 -12.91 42.73 15.91
CA PHE A 30 -12.49 42.45 14.53
C PHE A 30 -11.04 41.96 14.39
N PRO A 31 -10.01 42.54 15.06
CA PRO A 31 -8.65 42.01 15.02
C PRO A 31 -8.49 40.70 15.81
N PHE A 32 -9.39 40.41 16.76
CA PHE A 32 -9.35 39.13 17.51
C PHE A 32 -9.79 37.94 16.65
N LEU A 33 -10.76 38.14 15.74
CA LEU A 33 -11.29 37.08 14.88
C LEU A 33 -10.34 36.65 13.74
N LEU A 34 -9.35 37.49 13.39
CA LEU A 34 -8.39 37.23 12.31
C LEU A 34 -7.17 36.40 12.77
N THR A 35 -7.04 36.09 14.06
CA THR A 35 -5.85 35.41 14.62
C THR A 35 -5.96 33.88 14.71
N THR A 36 -7.10 33.28 14.35
CA THR A 36 -7.31 31.83 14.51
C THR A 36 -7.12 30.99 13.24
N ILE A 37 -6.64 31.58 12.14
CA ILE A 37 -6.38 30.85 10.89
C ILE A 37 -4.87 30.75 10.69
N GLY A 38 -4.29 29.60 11.03
CA GLY A 38 -2.93 29.27 10.58
C GLY A 38 -2.06 28.58 11.62
N CYS A 39 -2.37 27.33 11.93
CA CYS A 39 -1.35 26.38 12.33
C CYS A 39 -1.83 24.99 11.93
N GLU A 40 -1.63 24.63 10.66
CA GLU A 40 -1.65 23.23 10.27
C GLU A 40 -0.34 22.64 10.77
N LYS A 41 -0.40 21.69 11.70
CA LYS A 41 0.80 21.00 12.18
C LYS A 41 1.43 20.31 10.98
N ASP A 42 2.73 20.54 10.77
CA ASP A 42 3.49 19.79 9.80
C ASP A 42 3.25 18.30 10.04
N LYS A 43 2.82 17.61 8.99
CA LYS A 43 2.72 16.15 9.01
C LYS A 43 4.15 15.65 9.17
N LEU A 44 4.52 15.25 10.38
CA LEU A 44 5.75 14.51 10.64
C LEU A 44 5.58 13.16 9.96
N TYR A 45 6.16 13.03 8.77
CA TYR A 45 6.35 11.73 8.14
C TYR A 45 7.52 11.07 8.86
N GLU A 46 7.20 10.10 9.72
CA GLU A 46 8.22 9.20 10.25
C GLU A 46 8.63 8.26 9.11
N VAL A 47 9.88 8.38 8.66
CA VAL A 47 10.49 7.44 7.74
C VAL A 47 11.01 6.30 8.61
N ASN A 48 10.37 5.13 8.54
CA ASN A 48 10.90 3.94 9.19
C ASN A 48 12.24 3.60 8.52
N GLU A 49 13.34 3.77 9.27
CA GLU A 49 14.67 3.35 8.83
C GLU A 49 14.75 1.83 8.90
N GLU A 50 14.60 1.18 7.75
CA GLU A 50 14.75 -0.27 7.63
C GLU A 50 16.15 -0.62 7.10
N THR A 51 16.76 -1.64 7.70
CA THR A 51 18.08 -2.14 7.24
C THR A 51 17.89 -2.89 5.93
N ILE A 52 18.32 -2.27 4.82
CA ILE A 52 18.25 -2.87 3.49
C ILE A 52 19.39 -3.88 3.31
N LEU A 53 19.06 -5.17 3.29
CA LEU A 53 19.97 -6.21 2.80
C LEU A 53 20.03 -6.15 1.26
N PRO A 54 21.18 -6.51 0.65
CA PRO A 54 21.29 -6.53 -0.80
C PRO A 54 20.26 -7.51 -1.39
N PRO A 55 19.55 -7.13 -2.47
CA PRO A 55 18.35 -7.84 -2.96
C PRO A 55 18.68 -9.11 -3.76
N ASN A 56 19.89 -9.65 -3.66
CA ASN A 56 20.35 -10.73 -4.51
C ASN A 56 20.61 -12.01 -3.71
N ALA A 57 19.87 -13.08 -4.05
CA ALA A 57 20.22 -14.45 -3.65
C ALA A 57 21.52 -14.97 -4.30
N ASN A 58 22.36 -14.08 -4.84
CA ASN A 58 23.55 -14.41 -5.65
C ASN A 58 23.25 -15.38 -6.82
N LYS A 59 22.04 -15.28 -7.36
CA LYS A 59 21.61 -16.07 -8.50
C LYS A 59 22.27 -15.56 -9.77
N THR A 60 23.04 -16.41 -10.43
CA THR A 60 23.94 -16.05 -11.53
C THR A 60 23.86 -17.02 -12.70
N LYS A 61 23.24 -18.19 -12.50
CA LYS A 61 23.15 -19.22 -13.53
C LYS A 61 21.74 -19.29 -14.10
N LEU A 62 21.60 -18.96 -15.38
CA LEU A 62 20.33 -19.09 -16.09
C LEU A 62 19.86 -20.57 -16.08
N LYS A 63 18.59 -20.78 -15.76
CA LYS A 63 17.94 -22.08 -15.86
C LYS A 63 17.84 -22.52 -17.31
N THR A 64 18.00 -23.82 -17.57
CA THR A 64 17.59 -24.42 -18.85
C THR A 64 16.06 -24.43 -18.96
N ASP A 65 15.53 -24.52 -20.17
CA ASP A 65 14.07 -24.55 -20.42
C ASP A 65 13.40 -25.67 -19.60
N GLN A 66 14.01 -26.87 -19.56
CA GLN A 66 13.53 -27.99 -18.76
C GLN A 66 13.55 -27.69 -17.26
N GLN A 67 14.61 -27.04 -16.76
CA GLN A 67 14.67 -26.66 -15.34
C GLN A 67 13.61 -25.62 -15.00
N TYR A 68 13.39 -24.63 -15.87
CA TYR A 68 12.34 -23.64 -15.70
C TYR A 68 10.96 -24.30 -15.63
N ILE A 69 10.62 -25.14 -16.62
CA ILE A 69 9.33 -25.85 -16.68
C ILE A 69 9.13 -26.71 -15.44
N ALA A 70 10.10 -27.56 -15.09
CA ALA A 70 9.97 -28.48 -13.97
C ALA A 70 9.78 -27.75 -12.64
N ILE A 71 10.52 -26.67 -12.40
CA ILE A 71 10.40 -25.87 -11.17
C ILE A 71 9.09 -25.09 -11.14
N LEU A 72 8.68 -24.50 -12.27
CA LEU A 72 7.37 -23.84 -12.40
C LEU A 72 6.24 -24.79 -12.08
N TYR A 73 6.25 -25.98 -12.66
CA TYR A 73 5.24 -26.99 -12.42
C TYR A 73 5.23 -27.43 -10.95
N ALA A 74 6.40 -27.70 -10.36
CA ALA A 74 6.50 -28.05 -8.94
C ALA A 74 5.96 -26.94 -8.02
N ASN A 75 6.24 -25.67 -8.33
CA ASN A 75 5.75 -24.54 -7.52
C ASN A 75 4.24 -24.35 -7.63
N LEU A 76 3.65 -24.58 -8.79
CA LEU A 76 2.22 -24.39 -9.03
C LEU A 76 1.37 -25.58 -8.60
N PHE A 77 1.84 -26.81 -8.82
CA PHE A 77 1.06 -28.04 -8.60
C PHE A 77 1.54 -28.87 -7.41
N GLN A 78 2.67 -28.49 -6.78
CA GLN A 78 3.27 -29.18 -5.64
C GLN A 78 3.58 -30.67 -5.93
N THR A 79 3.87 -30.98 -7.19
CA THR A 79 4.18 -32.32 -7.69
C THR A 79 5.20 -32.26 -8.83
N ALA A 80 5.84 -33.39 -9.14
CA ALA A 80 6.77 -33.48 -10.27
C ALA A 80 6.01 -33.59 -11.59
N LEU A 81 6.49 -32.89 -12.62
CA LEU A 81 6.02 -33.06 -14.00
C LEU A 81 6.55 -34.38 -14.58
N SER A 82 5.75 -35.05 -15.41
CA SER A 82 6.21 -36.26 -16.11
C SER A 82 7.34 -35.93 -17.09
N SER A 83 8.20 -36.92 -17.40
CA SER A 83 9.28 -36.71 -18.35
C SER A 83 8.78 -36.44 -19.77
N ASP A 84 7.65 -37.03 -20.15
CA ASP A 84 7.04 -36.84 -21.47
C ASP A 84 6.49 -35.42 -21.60
N ASP A 85 5.72 -34.94 -20.61
CA ASP A 85 5.18 -33.57 -20.62
C ASP A 85 6.29 -32.52 -20.54
N LEU A 86 7.34 -32.80 -19.76
CA LEU A 86 8.51 -31.91 -19.66
C LEU A 86 9.24 -31.79 -21.00
N PHE A 87 9.41 -32.92 -21.70
CA PHE A 87 10.04 -32.93 -23.02
C PHE A 87 9.19 -32.15 -24.03
N GLU A 88 7.89 -32.42 -24.10
CA GLU A 88 6.96 -31.72 -25.00
C GLU A 88 6.94 -30.21 -24.75
N ALA A 89 6.82 -29.78 -23.48
CA ALA A 89 6.85 -28.37 -23.13
C ALA A 89 8.21 -27.72 -23.49
N SER A 90 9.32 -28.44 -23.34
CA SER A 90 10.64 -27.91 -23.70
C SER A 90 10.82 -27.73 -25.21
N GLU A 91 10.29 -28.63 -26.03
CA GLU A 91 10.27 -28.49 -27.49
C GLU A 91 9.40 -27.28 -27.90
N CYS A 92 8.27 -27.08 -27.23
CA CYS A 92 7.42 -25.91 -27.44
C CYS A 92 8.18 -24.61 -27.19
N ILE A 93 8.88 -24.47 -26.06
CA ILE A 93 9.71 -23.28 -25.77
C ILE A 93 10.79 -23.09 -26.83
N GLN A 94 11.48 -24.17 -27.23
CA GLN A 94 12.56 -24.08 -28.22
C GLN A 94 12.07 -23.71 -29.63
N SER A 95 10.82 -24.02 -29.95
CA SER A 95 10.22 -23.70 -31.25
C SER A 95 9.95 -22.21 -31.46
N VAL A 96 10.03 -21.40 -30.40
CA VAL A 96 9.73 -19.96 -30.42
C VAL A 96 10.97 -19.13 -30.08
N GLY A 97 11.22 -18.08 -30.86
CA GLY A 97 12.37 -17.20 -30.65
C GLY A 97 12.25 -16.28 -29.43
N ASP A 98 11.02 -15.86 -29.10
CA ASP A 98 10.71 -15.05 -27.92
C ASP A 98 10.32 -15.96 -26.75
N LYS A 99 11.28 -16.20 -25.86
CA LYS A 99 11.09 -17.08 -24.70
C LYS A 99 10.22 -16.47 -23.62
N ASP A 100 10.26 -15.15 -23.44
CA ASP A 100 9.48 -14.47 -22.41
C ASP A 100 7.98 -14.59 -22.74
N LEU A 101 7.62 -14.41 -24.01
CA LEU A 101 6.26 -14.64 -24.48
C LEU A 101 5.79 -16.08 -24.22
N VAL A 102 6.60 -17.10 -24.51
CA VAL A 102 6.19 -18.48 -24.25
C VAL A 102 6.09 -18.77 -22.77
N HIS A 103 6.97 -18.20 -21.94
CA HIS A 103 6.85 -18.30 -20.48
C HIS A 103 5.52 -17.74 -19.98
N GLU A 104 5.09 -16.56 -20.47
CA GLU A 104 3.78 -15.99 -20.14
C GLU A 104 2.63 -16.91 -20.54
N VAL A 105 2.67 -17.46 -21.76
CA VAL A 105 1.66 -18.40 -22.26
C VAL A 105 1.64 -19.68 -21.44
N LEU A 106 2.80 -20.23 -21.07
CA LEU A 106 2.92 -21.43 -20.27
C LEU A 106 2.36 -21.23 -18.86
N ILE A 107 2.73 -20.14 -18.19
CA ILE A 107 2.20 -19.79 -16.87
C ILE A 107 0.70 -19.60 -16.96
N SER A 108 0.20 -18.86 -17.95
CA SER A 108 -1.23 -18.65 -18.17
C SER A 108 -1.96 -19.98 -18.36
N ASN A 109 -1.41 -20.90 -19.17
CA ASN A 109 -1.99 -22.21 -19.35
C ASN A 109 -2.09 -22.99 -18.03
N TYR A 110 -1.02 -23.02 -17.24
CA TYR A 110 -0.99 -23.70 -15.95
C TYR A 110 -1.93 -23.08 -14.92
N MET A 111 -2.03 -21.75 -14.85
CA MET A 111 -2.97 -21.07 -13.94
C MET A 111 -4.44 -21.35 -14.27
N ASN A 112 -4.74 -21.70 -15.52
CA ASN A 112 -6.10 -22.09 -15.94
C ASN A 112 -6.43 -23.56 -15.67
N LYS A 113 -5.51 -24.35 -15.12
CA LYS A 113 -5.75 -25.75 -14.77
C LYS A 113 -6.40 -25.86 -13.38
N PRO A 114 -7.35 -26.78 -13.17
CA PRO A 114 -8.11 -26.87 -11.91
C PRO A 114 -7.30 -27.38 -10.71
N ASP A 115 -6.17 -28.02 -10.96
CA ASP A 115 -5.24 -28.61 -9.99
C ASP A 115 -4.14 -27.64 -9.53
N VAL A 116 -4.14 -26.39 -10.02
CA VAL A 116 -3.23 -25.35 -9.55
C VAL A 116 -3.47 -25.06 -8.06
N ILE A 117 -2.39 -25.08 -7.27
CA ILE A 117 -2.44 -24.84 -5.83
C ILE A 117 -2.19 -23.36 -5.55
N LEU A 118 -3.30 -22.61 -5.50
CA LEU A 118 -3.32 -21.20 -5.15
C LEU A 118 -4.02 -20.99 -3.81
N PRO A 119 -3.53 -20.09 -2.93
CA PRO A 119 -4.34 -19.63 -1.83
C PRO A 119 -5.53 -18.85 -2.36
N THR A 120 -6.62 -18.84 -1.60
CA THR A 120 -7.79 -18.02 -1.87
C THR A 120 -7.48 -16.54 -1.61
N ASN A 121 -8.29 -15.65 -2.18
CA ASN A 121 -8.18 -14.22 -1.89
C ASN A 121 -8.39 -13.92 -0.39
N GLN A 122 -9.23 -14.72 0.28
CA GLN A 122 -9.48 -14.58 1.71
C GLN A 122 -8.23 -14.97 2.53
N GLU A 123 -7.58 -16.09 2.22
CA GLU A 123 -6.36 -16.52 2.92
C GLU A 123 -5.22 -15.51 2.77
N MET A 124 -4.98 -15.03 1.55
CA MET A 124 -3.97 -14.00 1.28
C MET A 124 -4.25 -12.71 2.06
N ARG A 125 -5.52 -12.33 2.24
CA ARG A 125 -5.90 -11.08 2.95
C ARG A 125 -6.04 -11.26 4.46
N ALA A 126 -6.18 -12.50 4.94
CA ALA A 126 -6.19 -12.81 6.37
C ALA A 126 -4.79 -12.59 6.99
N ASP A 127 -3.73 -12.95 6.25
CA ASP A 127 -2.34 -12.69 6.65
C ASP A 127 -1.46 -12.38 5.43
N VAL A 128 -1.32 -11.08 5.13
CA VAL A 128 -0.55 -10.60 3.99
C VAL A 128 0.95 -10.83 4.17
N ASP A 129 1.47 -10.71 5.39
CA ASP A 129 2.90 -10.87 5.67
C ASP A 129 3.34 -12.34 5.52
N ALA A 130 2.52 -13.27 6.00
CA ALA A 130 2.72 -14.71 5.78
C ALA A 130 2.66 -15.04 4.28
N PHE A 131 1.62 -14.58 3.58
CA PHE A 131 1.49 -14.80 2.14
C PHE A 131 2.71 -14.32 1.34
N ILE A 132 3.21 -13.11 1.63
CA ILE A 132 4.41 -12.58 0.94
C ILE A 132 5.61 -13.47 1.22
N THR A 133 5.85 -13.80 2.50
CA THR A 133 7.00 -14.62 2.91
C THR A 133 6.96 -16.01 2.27
N GLU A 134 5.79 -16.65 2.25
CA GLU A 134 5.60 -17.96 1.61
C GLU A 134 5.78 -17.90 0.09
N THR A 135 5.31 -16.83 -0.55
CA THR A 135 5.47 -16.63 -2.00
C THR A 135 6.95 -16.47 -2.36
N TYR A 136 7.69 -15.65 -1.61
CA TYR A 136 9.12 -15.47 -1.77
C TYR A 136 9.89 -16.78 -1.56
N ASN A 137 9.55 -17.56 -0.53
CA ASN A 137 10.20 -18.84 -0.30
C ASN A 137 9.88 -19.87 -1.39
N ARG A 138 8.63 -19.93 -1.86
CA ARG A 138 8.19 -20.85 -2.90
C ARG A 138 8.88 -20.58 -4.25
N PHE A 139 8.84 -19.33 -4.71
CA PHE A 139 9.35 -19.00 -6.04
C PHE A 139 10.84 -18.65 -6.03
N LEU A 140 11.30 -17.90 -5.01
CA LEU A 140 12.63 -17.31 -5.00
C LEU A 140 13.58 -17.99 -4.00
N VAL A 141 13.12 -18.92 -3.16
CA VAL A 141 13.95 -19.68 -2.21
C VAL A 141 14.72 -18.75 -1.25
N ARG A 142 14.07 -17.66 -0.84
CA ARG A 142 14.58 -16.72 0.15
C ARG A 142 13.42 -16.00 0.82
N ASN A 143 13.71 -15.32 1.92
CA ASN A 143 12.78 -14.36 2.50
C ASN A 143 12.83 -13.01 1.73
N PRO A 144 11.73 -12.24 1.74
CA PRO A 144 11.75 -10.87 1.25
C PRO A 144 12.65 -10.00 2.14
N THR A 145 13.24 -8.97 1.56
CA THR A 145 13.78 -7.84 2.32
C THR A 145 12.64 -7.03 2.93
N GLU A 146 12.91 -6.21 3.94
CA GLU A 146 11.87 -5.39 4.57
C GLU A 146 11.26 -4.36 3.61
N ALA A 147 12.04 -3.83 2.67
CA ALA A 147 11.51 -2.96 1.61
C ALA A 147 10.56 -3.70 0.65
N GLU A 148 10.91 -4.91 0.22
CA GLU A 148 10.05 -5.74 -0.63
C GLU A 148 8.75 -6.13 0.09
N ARG A 149 8.86 -6.55 1.35
CA ARG A 149 7.72 -6.87 2.21
C ARG A 149 6.77 -5.68 2.30
N GLN A 150 7.30 -4.51 2.63
CA GLN A 150 6.51 -3.30 2.80
C GLN A 150 5.87 -2.85 1.48
N TYR A 151 6.58 -2.95 0.36
CA TYR A 151 6.03 -2.67 -0.96
C TYR A 151 4.83 -3.57 -1.28
N PHE A 152 5.00 -4.89 -1.20
CA PHE A 152 3.92 -5.82 -1.53
C PHE A 152 2.74 -5.69 -0.58
N LYS A 153 2.99 -5.52 0.72
CA LYS A 153 1.96 -5.31 1.73
C LYS A 153 1.09 -4.08 1.39
N ASN A 154 1.73 -2.96 1.06
CA ASN A 154 1.01 -1.76 0.66
C ASN A 154 0.26 -1.95 -0.65
N TYR A 155 0.89 -2.57 -1.65
CA TYR A 155 0.29 -2.81 -2.96
C TYR A 155 -0.99 -3.67 -2.84
N ILE A 156 -0.90 -4.77 -2.10
CA ILE A 156 -2.00 -5.69 -1.82
C ILE A 156 -3.17 -5.00 -1.10
N ASN A 157 -2.88 -4.21 -0.07
CA ASN A 157 -3.91 -3.56 0.74
C ASN A 157 -4.60 -2.40 0.01
N THR A 158 -3.88 -1.73 -0.88
CA THR A 158 -4.42 -0.58 -1.66
C THR A 158 -5.12 -1.00 -2.95
N HIS A 159 -4.91 -2.23 -3.42
CA HIS A 159 -5.51 -2.76 -4.65
C HIS A 159 -6.38 -3.99 -4.35
N PRO A 160 -7.68 -3.82 -4.06
CA PRO A 160 -8.57 -4.91 -3.66
C PRO A 160 -8.80 -5.97 -4.76
N ASN A 161 -8.54 -5.62 -6.02
CA ASN A 161 -8.69 -6.51 -7.17
C ASN A 161 -7.46 -7.39 -7.41
N VAL A 162 -6.34 -7.16 -6.71
CA VAL A 162 -5.14 -8.01 -6.84
C VAL A 162 -5.42 -9.36 -6.18
N ARG A 163 -5.36 -10.42 -6.98
CA ARG A 163 -5.57 -11.81 -6.55
C ARG A 163 -4.24 -12.54 -6.40
N PRO A 164 -4.18 -13.67 -5.66
CA PRO A 164 -2.96 -14.45 -5.50
C PRO A 164 -2.38 -14.93 -6.83
N GLU A 165 -3.25 -15.27 -7.77
CA GLU A 165 -2.90 -15.65 -9.14
C GLU A 165 -1.99 -14.62 -9.81
N LEU A 166 -2.34 -13.32 -9.74
CA LEU A 166 -1.56 -12.25 -10.35
C LEU A 166 -0.18 -12.10 -9.67
N VAL A 167 -0.12 -12.32 -8.36
CA VAL A 167 1.15 -12.29 -7.62
C VAL A 167 2.02 -13.48 -8.02
N TYR A 168 1.48 -14.70 -8.04
CA TYR A 168 2.26 -15.87 -8.46
C TYR A 168 2.72 -15.74 -9.91
N PHE A 169 1.87 -15.20 -10.79
CA PHE A 169 2.22 -14.91 -12.18
C PHE A 169 3.41 -13.96 -12.29
N SER A 170 3.43 -12.86 -11.52
CA SER A 170 4.55 -11.91 -11.55
C SER A 170 5.85 -12.49 -11.00
N PHE A 171 5.77 -13.35 -9.97
CA PHE A 171 6.95 -14.02 -9.42
C PHE A 171 7.52 -15.05 -10.41
N ALA A 172 6.66 -15.84 -11.05
CA ALA A 172 7.04 -16.82 -12.06
C ALA A 172 7.70 -16.18 -13.31
N LEU A 173 7.40 -14.92 -13.61
CA LEU A 173 8.04 -14.17 -14.70
C LEU A 173 9.26 -13.34 -14.28
N SER A 174 9.50 -13.19 -12.98
CA SER A 174 10.58 -12.34 -12.51
C SER A 174 11.95 -12.82 -13.01
N ASN A 175 12.84 -11.88 -13.32
CA ASN A 175 14.22 -12.21 -13.70
C ASN A 175 14.89 -13.08 -12.64
N GLU A 176 14.66 -12.83 -11.35
CA GLU A 176 15.23 -13.65 -10.29
C GLU A 176 14.76 -15.12 -10.35
N TYR A 177 13.52 -15.35 -10.78
CA TYR A 177 12.98 -16.70 -10.95
C TYR A 177 13.66 -17.47 -12.10
N GLN A 178 14.21 -16.77 -13.10
CA GLN A 178 14.90 -17.40 -14.23
C GLN A 178 16.29 -17.95 -13.87
N TYR A 179 16.85 -17.61 -12.70
CA TYR A 179 18.23 -17.93 -12.34
C TYR A 179 18.34 -18.81 -11.08
N TYR A 180 19.41 -19.59 -10.98
CA TYR A 180 19.91 -20.23 -9.75
C TYR A 180 21.01 -19.40 -9.13
#